data_AF-A0A061A5V3-F1
#
_entry.id   AF-A0A061A5V3-F1
#
_cell.length_a   1.000
_cell.length_b   1.000
_cell.length_c   1.000
_cell.angle_alpha   90.00
_cell.angle_beta   90.00
_cell.angle_gamma   90.00
#
_symmetry.space_group_name_H-M   'P 1'
#
loop_
_entity.id
_entity.type
_entity.pdbx_description
1 polymer ?
#
loop_
_entity_poly.entity_id
_entity_poly.type
_entity_poly.pdbx_seq_one_letter_code
_entity_poly.pdbx_strand_id
1 'polypeptide(L)' 'MIFKAACPQCRGRFELAAGALRLAIGASHRTTFYSFTCPDCGTAVRKPAGERIVELLTGGGVRTLRLHSTV' A
#
# COMPACT_ATOMS: atom_id res chain seq x y z
N MET A 1 -11.57 -3.86 8.39
CA MET A 1 -10.60 -2.82 8.78
C MET A 1 -10.54 -1.75 7.70
N ILE A 2 -10.47 -0.47 8.08
CA ILE A 2 -10.44 0.67 7.17
C ILE A 2 -9.10 1.39 7.35
N PHE A 3 -8.47 1.77 6.25
CA PHE A 3 -7.20 2.49 6.20
C PHE A 3 -7.40 3.87 5.62
N LYS A 4 -6.90 4.90 6.30
CA LYS A 4 -6.94 6.28 5.80
C LYS A 4 -5.77 6.50 4.87
N ALA A 5 -6.07 6.92 3.64
CA ALA A 5 -5.09 7.23 2.63
C ALA A 5 -5.32 8.64 2.09
N ALA A 6 -4.22 9.33 1.75
CA ALA A 6 -4.27 10.64 1.13
C ALA A 6 -3.61 10.56 -0.25
N CYS A 7 -4.30 11.09 -1.26
CA CYS A 7 -3.76 11.17 -2.61
C CYS A 7 -2.86 12.41 -2.72
N PRO A 8 -1.57 12.28 -3.05
CA PRO A 8 -0.70 13.44 -3.22
C PRO A 8 -1.01 14.27 -4.48
N GLN A 9 -1.76 13.72 -5.44
CA GLN A 9 -2.16 14.43 -6.66
C GLN A 9 -3.35 15.35 -6.43
N CYS A 10 -4.53 14.80 -6.11
CA CYS A 10 -5.73 15.59 -5.87
C CYS A 10 -5.86 16.12 -4.43
N ARG A 11 -4.95 15.74 -3.52
CA ARG A 11 -4.99 16.04 -2.06
C ARG A 11 -6.23 15.52 -1.32
N GLY A 12 -7.06 14.71 -1.98
CA GLY A 12 -8.20 14.05 -1.37
C GLY A 12 -7.80 13.03 -0.32
N ARG A 13 -8.65 12.85 0.69
CA ARG A 13 -8.50 11.87 1.77
C ARG A 13 -9.60 10.84 1.63
N PHE A 14 -9.22 9.56 1.66
CA PHE A 14 -10.13 8.45 1.41
C PHE A 14 -9.94 7.36 2.45
N GLU A 15 -11.03 6.66 2.69
CA GLU A 15 -11.08 5.49 3.54
C GLU A 15 -11.09 4.25 2.65
N LEU A 16 -9.99 3.50 2.68
CA LEU A 16 -9.78 2.33 1.84
C LEU A 16 -9.93 1.06 2.67
N ALA A 17 -10.71 0.11 2.17
CA ALA A 17 -10.72 -1.23 2.71
C ALA A 17 -9.37 -1.93 2.44
N ALA A 18 -9.05 -2.95 3.25
CA ALA A 18 -7.83 -3.74 3.08
C ALA A 18 -7.65 -4.29 1.64
N GLY A 19 -8.75 -4.64 0.96
CA GLY A 19 -8.74 -5.15 -0.41
C GLY A 19 -8.43 -4.10 -1.49
N ALA A 20 -8.55 -2.80 -1.19
CA ALA A 20 -8.21 -1.72 -2.11
C ALA A 20 -6.71 -1.34 -2.06
N LEU A 21 -6.02 -1.78 -1.00
CA LEU A 21 -4.59 -1.63 -0.84
C LEU A 21 -3.86 -2.87 -1.37
N ARG A 22 -2.69 -2.64 -1.94
CA ARG A 22 -1.76 -3.69 -2.36
C ARG A 22 -0.44 -3.46 -1.66
N LEU A 23 0.03 -4.42 -0.90
CA LEU A 23 1.33 -4.37 -0.25
C LEU A 23 2.31 -5.25 -1.03
N ALA A 24 3.38 -4.65 -1.56
CA ALA A 24 4.49 -5.37 -2.17
C ALA A 24 5.67 -5.40 -1.21
N ILE A 25 6.12 -6.59 -0.83
CA ILE A 25 7.27 -6.80 0.06
C ILE A 25 8.42 -7.35 -0.79
N GLY A 26 9.51 -6.60 -0.87
CA GLY A 26 10.73 -7.04 -1.55
C GLY A 26 11.79 -7.55 -0.57
N ALA A 27 13.00 -7.80 -1.07
CA ALA A 27 14.11 -8.35 -0.29
C ALA A 27 14.60 -7.39 0.83
N SER A 28 14.34 -6.09 0.69
CA SER A 28 14.70 -5.08 1.70
C SER A 28 13.65 -3.98 1.81
N HIS A 29 13.67 -3.22 2.90
CA HIS A 29 12.72 -2.14 3.20
C HIS A 29 12.55 -1.12 2.07
N ARG A 30 13.66 -0.80 1.38
CA ARG A 30 13.66 0.12 0.21
C ARG A 30 12.85 -0.43 -0.97
N THR A 31 12.73 -1.74 -1.06
CA THR A 31 11.95 -2.45 -2.09
C THR A 31 10.54 -2.81 -1.62
N THR A 32 10.16 -2.42 -0.40
CA THR A 32 8.85 -2.69 0.19
C THR A 32 7.97 -1.44 0.15
N PHE A 33 6.79 -1.56 -0.43
CA PHE A 33 5.89 -0.44 -0.68
C PHE A 33 4.43 -0.89 -0.72
N TYR A 34 3.53 -0.01 -0.31
CA TYR A 34 2.11 -0.19 -0.56
C TYR A 34 1.65 0.74 -1.67
N SER A 35 0.66 0.32 -2.42
CA SER A 35 0.02 1.12 -3.44
C SER A 35 -1.51 1.01 -3.39
N PHE A 36 -2.16 2.07 -3.84
CA PHE A 36 -3.61 2.13 -4.01
C PHE A 36 -3.95 3.02 -5.20
N THR A 37 -5.12 2.80 -5.78
CA THR A 37 -5.66 3.68 -6.82
C THR A 37 -6.56 4.72 -6.16
N CYS A 38 -6.32 6.00 -6.43
CA CYS A 38 -7.18 7.07 -5.93
C CYS A 38 -8.53 7.02 -6.67
N PRO A 39 -9.67 6.94 -5.95
CA PRO A 39 -10.98 6.86 -6.58
C PRO A 39 -11.40 8.16 -7.28
N ASP A 40 -10.92 9.32 -6.81
CA ASP A 40 -11.28 10.63 -7.41
C ASP A 40 -10.53 10.95 -8.70
N CYS A 41 -9.22 10.68 -8.75
CA CYS A 41 -8.38 11.06 -9.90
C CYS A 41 -7.80 9.87 -10.66
N GLY A 42 -8.10 8.63 -10.26
CA GLY A 42 -7.59 7.41 -10.89
C GLY A 42 -6.08 7.18 -10.76
N THR A 43 -5.34 8.08 -10.11
CA THR A 43 -3.89 7.97 -9.98
C THR A 43 -3.50 6.78 -9.10
N ALA A 44 -2.53 5.99 -9.56
CA ALA A 44 -1.85 4.99 -8.74
C ALA A 44 -0.86 5.67 -7.78
N VAL A 45 -1.18 5.68 -6.49
CA VAL A 45 -0.34 6.25 -5.44
C VAL A 45 0.52 5.13 -4.85
N ARG A 46 1.84 5.37 -4.78
CA ARG A 46 2.80 4.44 -4.18
C ARG A 46 3.50 5.10 -2.99
N LYS A 47 3.62 4.38 -1.88
CA LYS A 47 4.24 4.85 -0.65
C LYS A 47 5.17 3.78 -0.08
N PRO A 48 6.36 4.14 0.44
CA PRO A 48 7.23 3.18 1.09
C PRO A 48 6.53 2.58 2.30
N ALA A 49 6.64 1.26 2.46
CA ALA A 49 6.04 0.53 3.56
C ALA A 49 7.16 0.12 4.53
N GLY A 50 7.23 0.84 5.65
CA GLY A 50 8.14 0.46 6.72
C GLY A 50 7.66 -0.80 7.46
N GLU A 51 8.47 -1.31 8.39
CA GLU A 51 8.25 -2.62 9.05
C GLU A 51 6.91 -2.62 9.79
N ARG A 52 6.67 -1.55 10.57
CA ARG A 52 5.41 -1.33 11.28
C ARG A 52 4.19 -1.19 10.35
N ILE A 53 4.37 -0.60 9.17
CA ILE A 53 3.28 -0.48 8.17
C ILE A 53 3.02 -1.85 7.55
N VAL A 54 4.06 -2.62 7.25
CA VAL A 54 3.96 -3.99 6.74
C VAL A 54 3.18 -4.87 7.71
N GLU A 55 3.54 -4.84 9.00
CA GLU A 55 2.84 -5.59 10.04
C GLU A 55 1.36 -5.20 10.14
N LEU A 56 1.06 -3.89 10.18
CA LEU A 56 -0.31 -3.38 10.27
C LEU A 56 -1.16 -3.79 9.06
N LEU A 57 -0.62 -3.65 7.84
CA LEU A 57 -1.33 -4.00 6.61
C LEU A 57 -1.51 -5.52 6.49
N THR A 58 -0.47 -6.29 6.80
CA THR A 58 -0.51 -7.76 6.74
C THR A 58 -1.48 -8.33 7.78
N GLY A 59 -1.41 -7.85 9.03
CA GLY A 59 -2.35 -8.23 10.09
C GLY A 59 -3.79 -7.76 9.83
N GLY A 60 -3.95 -6.65 9.10
CA GLY A 60 -5.26 -6.12 8.68
C GLY A 60 -5.87 -6.80 7.46
N GLY A 61 -5.24 -7.84 6.89
CA GLY A 61 -5.77 -8.61 5.76
C GLY A 61 -5.54 -7.96 4.38
N VAL A 62 -4.58 -7.05 4.25
CA VAL A 62 -4.20 -6.45 2.97
C VAL A 62 -3.52 -7.49 2.10
N ARG A 63 -3.87 -7.51 0.81
CA ARG A 63 -3.25 -8.43 -0.15
C ARG A 63 -1.76 -8.14 -0.26
N THR A 64 -0.97 -9.10 0.17
CA THR A 64 0.49 -9.05 0.21
C THR A 64 1.08 -9.82 -0.95
N LEU A 65 1.80 -9.11 -1.81
CA LEU A 65 2.62 -9.68 -2.87
C LEU A 65 4.06 -9.71 -2.39
N ARG A 66 4.62 -10.91 -2.21
CA ARG A 66 6.06 -11.06 -1.98
C ARG A 66 6.76 -11.09 -3.33
N LEU A 67 7.61 -10.09 -3.58
CA LEU A 67 8.48 -10.06 -4.74
C LEU A 67 9.66 -10.99 -4.44
N HIS A 68 9.58 -12.24 -4.92
CA HIS A 68 10.79 -13.05 -5.05
C HIS A 68 11.65 -12.39 -6.11
N SER A 69 12.76 -11.77 -5.70
CA SER A 69 13.80 -11.35 -6.61
C SER A 69 14.45 -12.61 -7.16
N THR A 70 13.93 -13.16 -8.25
CA THR A 70 14.70 -14.05 -9.12
C THR A 70 15.75 -13.19 -9.81
N VAL A 71 16.89 -13.04 -9.14
CA VAL A 71 18.17 -12.74 -9.78
C VAL A 71 18.81 -14.05 -10.18
#